data_AF-A0A9E5NBF3-F1
#
_entry.id   AF-A0A9E5NBF3-F1
#
_cell.length_a   1.000
_cell.length_b   1.000
_cell.length_c   1.000
_cell.angle_alpha   90.00
_cell.angle_beta   90.00
_cell.angle_gamma   90.00
#
_symmetry.space_group_name_H-M   'P 1'
#
loop_
_entity.id
_entity.type
_entity.pdbx_description
1 polymer ?
#
loop_
_entity_poly.entity_id
_entity_poly.type
_entity_poly.pdbx_seq_one_letter_code
_entity_poly.pdbx_strand_id
1 'polypeptide(L)'
;REVFDEIFKTGKPPSEIVESQGLAQIGDEEAITAAVREAIEKNPDAVAKYRAGNEKVLSFLMGQVMKQTRGRADAQLVQMVLKRLLAGK
;
A
#
# COMPACT_ATOMS: atom_id res chain seq x y z
N ARG A 1 13.14 29.77 -6.02
CA ARG A 1 13.49 30.58 -4.84
C ARG A 1 12.15 31.09 -4.27
N GLU A 2 11.31 30.18 -3.76
CA GLU A 2 9.92 30.49 -3.34
C GLU A 2 9.53 29.69 -2.08
N VAL A 3 10.52 29.27 -1.28
CA VAL A 3 10.31 28.46 -0.06
C VAL A 3 10.71 29.25 1.20
N PHE A 4 11.19 30.48 1.03
CA PHE A 4 11.79 31.24 2.12
C PHE A 4 10.86 32.23 2.82
N ASP A 5 9.76 32.65 2.20
CA ASP A 5 8.87 33.68 2.78
C ASP A 5 7.77 33.13 3.71
N GLU A 6 7.51 31.82 3.71
CA GLU A 6 6.39 31.24 4.46
C GLU A 6 6.80 30.58 5.80
N ILE A 7 8.10 30.39 6.03
CA ILE A 7 8.64 29.86 7.30
C ILE A 7 8.58 30.92 8.41
N PHE A 8 8.65 32.21 8.06
CA PHE A 8 8.84 33.29 9.02
C PHE A 8 7.55 33.74 9.74
N LYS A 9 6.37 33.24 9.35
CA LYS A 9 5.08 33.70 9.90
C LYS A 9 4.42 32.75 10.92
N THR A 10 4.84 31.49 11.04
CA THR A 10 4.05 30.49 11.79
C THR A 10 4.83 29.67 12.81
N GLY A 11 6.17 29.65 12.77
CA GLY A 11 6.98 28.94 13.79
C GLY A 11 6.73 27.42 13.85
N LYS A 12 6.23 26.82 12.77
CA LYS A 12 5.92 25.38 12.71
C LYS A 12 7.05 24.60 12.03
N PRO A 13 7.48 23.46 12.58
CA PRO A 13 8.57 22.66 12.02
C PRO A 13 8.20 22.06 10.64
N PRO A 14 9.19 21.82 9.75
CA PRO A 14 8.99 21.31 8.39
C PRO A 14 8.20 19.99 8.29
N SER A 15 8.15 19.23 9.39
CA SER A 15 7.46 17.96 9.50
C SER A 15 5.94 18.07 9.23
N GLU A 16 5.30 19.20 9.57
CA GLU A 16 3.85 19.39 9.35
C GLU A 16 3.49 19.69 7.88
N ILE A 17 4.46 20.09 7.03
CA ILE A 17 4.18 20.39 5.62
C ILE A 17 4.07 19.10 4.79
N VAL A 18 4.68 18.00 5.23
CA VAL A 18 4.57 16.69 4.58
C VAL A 18 3.22 16.02 4.86
N GLU A 19 2.59 16.32 6.01
CA GLU A 19 1.23 15.85 6.32
C GLU A 19 0.16 16.49 5.43
N SER A 20 0.41 17.68 4.89
CA SER A 20 -0.56 18.41 4.08
C SER A 20 -0.64 17.94 2.61
N GLN A 21 0.16 16.96 2.19
CA GLN A 21 0.11 16.37 0.83
C GLN A 21 -0.33 14.89 0.81
N GLY A 22 -0.89 14.35 1.90
CA GLY A 22 -1.54 13.02 1.87
C GLY A 22 -0.59 11.86 1.55
N LEU A 23 0.68 11.99 1.92
CA LEU A 23 1.77 11.04 1.66
C LEU A 23 2.12 10.16 2.87
N ALA A 24 1.27 10.13 3.91
CA ALA A 24 1.47 9.21 5.02
C ALA A 24 1.38 7.76 4.50
N GLN A 25 2.47 7.00 4.63
CA GLN A 25 2.47 5.58 4.34
C GLN A 25 1.54 4.86 5.31
N ILE A 26 0.70 3.98 4.78
CA ILE A 26 -0.08 3.03 5.54
C ILE A 26 0.88 1.88 5.86
N GLY A 27 1.47 1.92 7.05
CA GLY A 27 2.30 0.85 7.62
C GLY A 27 1.56 -0.05 8.61
N ASP A 28 0.26 0.19 8.81
CA ASP A 28 -0.58 -0.61 9.70
C ASP A 28 -0.91 -1.97 9.04
N GLU A 29 -0.52 -3.07 9.70
CA GLU A 29 -0.70 -4.42 9.18
C GLU A 29 -2.20 -4.78 9.02
N GLU A 30 -3.09 -4.28 9.89
CA GLU A 30 -4.53 -4.55 9.80
C GLU A 30 -5.14 -3.85 8.58
N ALA A 31 -4.80 -2.57 8.37
CA ALA A 31 -5.26 -1.82 7.21
C ALA A 31 -4.77 -2.43 5.89
N ILE A 32 -3.50 -2.85 5.84
CA ILE A 32 -2.94 -3.57 4.68
C ILE A 32 -3.64 -4.91 4.50
N THR A 33 -3.89 -5.65 5.57
CA THR A 33 -4.58 -6.95 5.51
C THR A 33 -5.98 -6.83 4.95
N ALA A 34 -6.73 -5.79 5.35
CA ALA A 34 -8.05 -5.51 4.78
C ALA A 34 -7.98 -5.24 3.27
N ALA A 35 -7.07 -4.36 2.83
CA ALA A 35 -6.88 -4.05 1.41
C ALA A 35 -6.44 -5.27 0.59
N VAL A 36 -5.57 -6.13 1.15
CA VAL A 36 -5.14 -7.37 0.51
C VAL A 36 -6.31 -8.35 0.38
N ARG A 37 -7.12 -8.53 1.43
CA ARG A 37 -8.32 -9.38 1.37
C ARG A 37 -9.28 -8.92 0.28
N GLU A 38 -9.57 -7.62 0.25
CA GLU A 38 -10.43 -7.04 -0.78
C GLU A 38 -9.87 -7.25 -2.19
N ALA A 39 -8.55 -7.08 -2.39
CA ALA A 39 -7.90 -7.36 -3.67
C ALA A 39 -8.00 -8.85 -4.07
N ILE A 40 -7.87 -9.78 -3.12
CA ILE A 40 -8.02 -11.22 -3.36
C ILE A 40 -9.47 -11.55 -3.74
N GLU A 41 -10.45 -11.06 -2.98
CA GLU A 41 -11.89 -11.28 -3.23
C GLU A 41 -12.34 -10.73 -4.58
N LYS A 42 -11.81 -9.58 -4.99
CA LYS A 42 -12.10 -8.97 -6.30
C LYS A 42 -11.39 -9.65 -7.47
N ASN A 43 -10.42 -10.52 -7.22
CA ASN A 43 -9.61 -11.16 -8.25
C ASN A 43 -9.53 -12.69 -8.07
N PRO A 44 -10.65 -13.43 -8.07
CA PRO A 44 -10.66 -14.87 -7.85
C PRO A 44 -9.82 -15.64 -8.89
N ASP A 45 -9.80 -15.19 -10.16
CA ASP A 45 -8.95 -15.76 -11.21
C ASP A 45 -7.45 -15.65 -10.87
N ALA A 46 -7.05 -14.55 -10.23
CA ALA A 46 -5.67 -14.36 -9.83
C ALA A 46 -5.28 -15.33 -8.72
N VAL A 47 -6.18 -15.58 -7.76
CA VAL A 47 -6.01 -16.58 -6.71
C VAL A 47 -5.88 -17.98 -7.29
N ALA A 48 -6.75 -18.35 -8.24
CA ALA A 48 -6.69 -19.63 -8.92
C ALA A 48 -5.36 -19.84 -9.66
N LYS A 49 -4.89 -18.81 -10.39
CA LYS A 49 -3.59 -18.84 -11.08
C LYS A 49 -2.42 -18.97 -10.11
N TYR A 50 -2.46 -18.28 -8.96
CA TYR A 50 -1.43 -18.41 -7.94
C TYR A 50 -1.36 -19.85 -7.42
N ARG A 51 -2.53 -20.43 -7.09
CA ARG A 51 -2.66 -21.83 -6.63
C ARG A 51 -2.25 -22.85 -7.69
N ALA A 52 -2.36 -22.52 -8.97
CA ALA A 52 -1.84 -23.31 -10.08
C ALA A 52 -0.32 -23.19 -10.28
N GLY A 53 0.39 -22.47 -9.41
CA GLY A 53 1.84 -22.29 -9.46
C GLY A 53 2.31 -21.08 -10.26
N ASN A 54 1.40 -20.21 -10.71
CA ASN A 54 1.78 -19.00 -11.43
C ASN A 54 2.08 -17.84 -10.48
N GLU A 55 3.32 -17.79 -9.97
CA GLU A 55 3.78 -16.75 -9.05
C GLU A 55 3.77 -15.34 -9.64
N LYS A 56 3.78 -15.19 -10.98
CA LYS A 56 3.72 -13.86 -11.64
C LYS A 56 2.45 -13.09 -11.29
N VAL A 57 1.39 -13.81 -10.93
CA VAL A 57 0.12 -13.20 -10.54
C VAL A 57 0.21 -12.46 -9.20
N LEU A 58 1.22 -12.75 -8.37
CA LEU A 58 1.45 -12.05 -7.12
C LEU A 58 1.83 -10.58 -7.37
N SER A 59 2.60 -10.30 -8.43
CA SER A 59 2.91 -8.92 -8.86
C SER A 59 1.67 -8.17 -9.34
N PHE A 60 0.73 -8.87 -9.99
CA PHE A 60 -0.56 -8.30 -10.38
C PHE A 60 -1.41 -7.94 -9.17
N LEU A 61 -1.56 -8.85 -8.21
CA LEU A 61 -2.30 -8.61 -6.97
C LEU A 61 -1.67 -7.48 -6.13
N MET A 62 -0.34 -7.44 -6.03
CA MET A 62 0.38 -6.34 -5.40
C MET A 62 0.05 -5.00 -6.05
N GLY A 63 0.02 -4.94 -7.39
CA GLY A 63 -0.40 -3.74 -8.12
C GLY A 63 -1.85 -3.31 -7.81
N GLN A 64 -2.77 -4.26 -7.64
CA GLN A 64 -4.15 -3.96 -7.25
C GLN A 64 -4.22 -3.37 -5.84
N VAL A 65 -3.48 -3.92 -4.87
CA VAL A 65 -3.43 -3.42 -3.50
C VAL A 65 -2.81 -2.02 -3.45
N MET A 66 -1.71 -1.81 -4.18
CA MET A 66 -1.09 -0.48 -4.31
C MET A 66 -2.05 0.53 -4.93
N LYS A 67 -2.83 0.13 -5.95
CA LYS A 67 -3.83 1.02 -6.54
C LYS A 67 -4.96 1.37 -5.56
N GLN A 68 -5.47 0.40 -4.81
CA GLN A 68 -6.53 0.63 -3.81
C GLN A 68 -6.08 1.58 -2.70
N THR A 69 -4.84 1.42 -2.25
CA THR A 69 -4.23 2.26 -1.22
C THR A 69 -3.60 3.55 -1.77
N ARG A 70 -3.77 3.82 -3.07
CA ARG A 70 -3.19 4.99 -3.78
C ARG A 70 -1.67 5.12 -3.61
N GLY A 71 -0.97 3.98 -3.61
CA GLY A 71 0.48 3.90 -3.43
C GLY A 71 0.96 4.19 -2.01
N ARG A 72 0.04 4.25 -1.04
CA ARG A 72 0.37 4.54 0.36
C ARG A 72 0.75 3.29 1.15
N ALA A 73 0.33 2.10 0.73
CA ALA A 73 0.69 0.88 1.45
C ALA A 73 2.18 0.58 1.35
N ASP A 74 2.74 0.07 2.44
CA ASP A 74 4.10 -0.47 2.43
C ASP A 74 4.19 -1.71 1.53
N ALA A 75 5.10 -1.69 0.56
CA ALA A 75 5.23 -2.76 -0.43
C ALA A 75 5.74 -4.08 0.16
N GLN A 76 6.59 -4.02 1.18
CA GLN A 76 7.11 -5.23 1.83
C GLN A 76 6.01 -5.90 2.65
N LEU A 77 5.24 -5.13 3.40
CA LEU A 77 4.09 -5.62 4.17
C LEU A 77 3.01 -6.18 3.25
N VAL A 78 2.66 -5.48 2.16
CA VAL A 78 1.69 -5.98 1.15
C VAL A 78 2.14 -7.32 0.59
N GLN A 79 3.41 -7.46 0.20
CA GLN A 79 3.92 -8.71 -0.33
C GLN A 79 3.89 -9.84 0.73
N MET A 80 4.27 -9.54 1.96
CA MET A 80 4.25 -10.49 3.08
C MET A 80 2.83 -11.00 3.35
N VAL A 81 1.86 -10.08 3.43
CA VAL A 81 0.45 -10.40 3.71
C VAL A 81 -0.18 -11.16 2.54
N LEU A 82 0.09 -10.76 1.29
CA LEU A 82 -0.37 -11.50 0.09
C LEU A 82 0.13 -12.94 0.12
N LYS A 83 1.43 -13.15 0.36
CA LYS A 83 2.00 -14.50 0.47
C LYS A 83 1.35 -15.27 1.62
N ARG A 84 1.17 -14.66 2.79
CA ARG A 84 0.54 -15.30 3.96
C ARG A 84 -0.88 -15.77 3.64
N LEU A 85 -1.70 -14.92 3.02
CA LEU A 85 -3.11 -15.21 2.71
C LEU A 85 -3.28 -16.21 1.55
N LEU A 86 -2.36 -16.19 0.58
CA LEU A 86 -2.43 -17.08 -0.59
C LEU A 86 -1.73 -18.43 -0.38
N ALA A 87 -0.66 -18.48 0.42
CA ALA A 87 0.06 -19.70 0.79
C ALA A 87 -0.66 -20.48 1.92
N GLY A 88 -1.65 -19.87 2.57
CA GLY A 88 -2.50 -20.53 3.57
C GLY A 88 -3.26 -21.71 2.98
N LYS A 89 -2.74 -22.90 3.24
CA LYS A 89 -3.55 -24.05 3.66
C LYS A 89 -4.25 -23.74 4.97
#